data_AF-J3ESP2-F1
#
_entry.id   AF-J3ESP2-F1
#
_cell.length_a   1.000
_cell.length_b   1.000
_cell.length_c   1.000
_cell.angle_alpha   90.00
_cell.angle_beta   90.00
_cell.angle_gamma   90.00
#
_symmetry.space_group_name_H-M   'P 1'
#
loop_
_entity.id
_entity.type
_entity.pdbx_description
1 polymer ?
#
loop_
_entity_poly.entity_id
_entity_poly.type
_entity_poly.pdbx_seq_one_letter_code
_entity_poly.pdbx_strand_id
1 'polypeptide(L)'
;MTANDLIDKCDIPKSTLYRKLDLLTTASLVREQVSISPGGGRVTRYERDFDDVLITMDETDTFSVTVERPPKRADERLANLWSKMGDEL
;
A
#
# COMPACT_ATOMS: atom_id res chain seq x y z
N MET A 1 0.86 -1.16 -10.03
CA MET A 1 1.11 -2.46 -10.71
C MET A 1 0.05 -3.45 -10.30
N THR A 2 -0.35 -4.40 -11.14
CA THR A 2 -1.28 -5.47 -10.74
C THR A 2 -0.56 -6.54 -9.91
N ALA A 3 -1.29 -7.41 -9.22
CA ALA A 3 -0.68 -8.57 -8.57
C ALA A 3 0.08 -9.44 -9.57
N ASN A 4 -0.45 -9.65 -10.78
CA ASN A 4 0.23 -10.42 -11.82
C ASN A 4 1.53 -9.74 -12.27
N ASP A 5 1.52 -8.41 -12.51
CA ASP A 5 2.73 -7.67 -12.86
C ASP A 5 3.83 -7.82 -11.80
N LEU A 6 3.42 -7.90 -10.53
CA LEU A 6 4.33 -8.08 -9.40
C LEU A 6 4.84 -9.52 -9.29
N ILE A 7 4.02 -10.53 -9.59
CA ILE A 7 4.47 -11.93 -9.67
C ILE A 7 5.53 -12.08 -10.76
N ASP A 8 5.32 -11.47 -11.91
CA ASP A 8 6.25 -11.58 -13.04
C ASP A 8 7.58 -10.87 -12.76
N LYS A 9 7.56 -9.78 -11.98
CA LYS A 9 8.75 -8.99 -11.63
C LYS A 9 9.45 -9.46 -10.37
N CYS A 10 8.73 -10.06 -9.43
CA CYS A 10 9.28 -10.53 -8.17
C CYS A 10 9.44 -12.05 -8.24
N ASP A 11 10.67 -12.53 -8.15
CA ASP A 11 10.99 -13.97 -8.11
C ASP A 11 10.63 -14.59 -6.75
N ILE A 12 9.34 -14.57 -6.42
CA ILE A 12 8.77 -15.13 -5.18
C ILE A 12 7.49 -15.91 -5.46
N PRO A 13 7.13 -16.91 -4.65
CA PRO A 13 5.88 -17.64 -4.80
C PRO A 13 4.65 -16.72 -4.69
N LYS A 14 3.62 -16.99 -5.49
CA LYS A 14 2.34 -16.24 -5.49
C LYS A 14 1.75 -16.08 -4.09
N SER A 15 1.71 -17.15 -3.28
CA SER A 15 1.24 -17.11 -1.89
C SER A 15 2.04 -16.13 -1.01
N THR A 16 3.35 -16.05 -1.24
CA THR A 16 4.24 -15.13 -0.53
C THR A 16 4.00 -13.69 -0.97
N LEU A 17 3.77 -13.45 -2.26
CA LEU A 17 3.42 -12.12 -2.75
C LEU A 17 2.11 -11.62 -2.13
N TYR A 18 1.03 -12.40 -2.18
CA TYR A 18 -0.25 -11.96 -1.61
C TYR A 18 -0.15 -11.70 -0.11
N ARG A 19 0.59 -12.54 0.64
CA ARG A 19 0.87 -12.29 2.05
C ARG A 19 1.65 -10.99 2.27
N LYS A 20 2.63 -10.67 1.43
CA LYS A 20 3.38 -9.42 1.51
C LYS A 20 2.51 -8.21 1.16
N LEU A 21 1.69 -8.30 0.13
CA LEU A 21 0.75 -7.23 -0.25
C LEU A 21 -0.23 -6.95 0.88
N ASP A 22 -0.81 -7.98 1.49
CA ASP A 22 -1.69 -7.85 2.65
C ASP A 22 -1.00 -7.14 3.83
N LEU A 23 0.22 -7.55 4.19
CA LEU A 23 0.99 -6.92 5.25
C LEU A 23 1.37 -5.47 4.93
N LEU A 24 1.79 -5.19 3.70
CA LEU A 24 2.19 -3.85 3.28
C LEU A 24 0.98 -2.91 3.17
N THR A 25 -0.18 -3.40 2.74
CA THR A 25 -1.44 -2.66 2.73
C THR A 25 -1.90 -2.36 4.16
N THR A 26 -1.84 -3.35 5.05
CA THR A 26 -2.16 -3.17 6.48
C THR A 26 -1.25 -2.15 7.15
N ALA A 27 0.04 -2.16 6.82
CA ALA A 27 1.02 -1.17 7.27
C ALA A 27 0.88 0.20 6.57
N SER A 28 -0.09 0.36 5.67
CA SER A 28 -0.27 1.53 4.81
C SER A 28 0.97 1.88 3.99
N LEU A 29 1.88 0.95 3.71
CA LEU A 29 3.07 1.18 2.87
C LEU A 29 2.76 1.01 1.39
N VAL A 30 1.70 0.27 1.08
CA VAL A 30 1.16 0.10 -0.26
C VAL A 30 -0.32 0.44 -0.22
N ARG A 31 -0.80 1.15 -1.24
CA ARG A 31 -2.23 1.39 -1.47
C ARG A 31 -2.77 0.42 -2.49
N GLU A 32 -3.96 -0.07 -2.20
CA GLU A 32 -4.76 -0.86 -3.11
C GLU A 32 -5.82 0.03 -3.77
N GLN A 33 -5.90 -0.01 -5.11
CA GLN A 33 -6.91 0.70 -5.89
C GLN A 33 -7.53 -0.23 -6.91
N VAL A 34 -8.86 -0.25 -6.97
CA VAL A 34 -9.57 -0.98 -8.02
C VAL A 34 -9.75 -0.08 -9.24
N SER A 35 -9.29 -0.56 -10.38
CA SER A 35 -9.42 0.12 -11.68
C SER A 35 -10.16 -0.77 -12.68
N ILE A 36 -10.72 -0.18 -13.73
CA ILE A 36 -11.31 -0.92 -14.84
C ILE A 36 -10.23 -1.07 -15.91
N SER A 37 -9.92 -2.31 -16.26
CA SER A 37 -9.03 -2.62 -17.38
C SER A 37 -9.68 -2.25 -18.73
N PRO A 38 -8.91 -1.99 -19.79
CA PRO A 38 -9.47 -1.69 -21.12
C PRO A 38 -10.43 -2.75 -21.67
N GLY A 39 -10.31 -4.01 -21.22
CA GLY A 39 -11.22 -5.12 -21.55
C GLY A 39 -12.47 -5.23 -20.68
N GLY A 40 -12.73 -4.25 -19.81
CA GLY A 40 -13.93 -4.18 -18.97
C GLY A 40 -13.86 -4.95 -17.65
N GLY A 41 -12.82 -5.74 -17.42
CA GLY A 41 -12.60 -6.43 -16.15
C GLY A 41 -12.11 -5.48 -15.04
N ARG A 42 -12.58 -5.69 -13.81
CA ARG A 42 -12.01 -5.03 -12.61
C ARG A 42 -10.62 -5.61 -12.37
N VAL A 43 -9.64 -4.73 -12.15
CA VAL A 43 -8.27 -5.12 -11.80
C VAL A 43 -7.79 -4.30 -10.62
N THR A 44 -7.23 -4.99 -9.64
CA THR A 44 -6.58 -4.39 -8.49
C THR A 44 -5.18 -3.92 -8.86
N ARG A 45 -4.87 -2.66 -8.55
CA ARG A 45 -3.56 -2.05 -8.67
C ARG A 45 -3.02 -1.75 -7.27
N TYR A 46 -1.73 -2.04 -7.11
CA TYR A 46 -0.93 -1.73 -5.94
C TYR A 46 0.06 -0.62 -6.26
N GLU A 47 0.16 0.37 -5.38
CA GLU A 47 1.05 1.52 -5.51
C GLU A 47 1.77 1.77 -4.18
N ARG A 48 3.06 2.14 -4.23
CA ARG A 48 3.82 2.57 -3.06
C ARG A 48 3.23 3.87 -2.50
N ASP A 49 3.04 3.96 -1.18
CA ASP A 49 2.44 5.12 -0.48
C ASP A 49 3.38 5.80 0.53
N PHE A 50 4.67 5.62 0.37
CA PHE A 50 5.72 6.25 1.19
C PHE A 50 6.89 6.63 0.31
N ASP A 51 7.62 7.68 0.65
CA ASP A 51 8.88 8.05 0.02
C ASP A 51 10.07 7.35 0.67
N ASP A 52 10.15 7.43 1.99
CA ASP A 52 11.24 6.80 2.75
C ASP A 52 10.71 6.05 3.98
N VAL A 53 11.43 4.99 4.36
CA VAL A 53 11.25 4.29 5.63
C VAL A 53 12.59 4.28 6.34
N LEU A 54 12.66 4.97 7.48
CA LEU A 54 13.83 4.98 8.35
C LEU A 54 13.56 4.04 9.53
N ILE A 55 14.40 3.01 9.67
CA ILE A 55 14.41 2.12 10.83
C ILE A 55 15.66 2.47 11.64
N THR A 56 15.48 2.81 12.91
CA THR A 56 16.59 3.06 13.83
C THR A 56 16.55 2.05 14.95
N MET A 57 17.72 1.77 15.51
CA MET A 57 17.87 0.99 16.73
C MET A 57 18.88 1.73 17.61
N ASP A 58 18.51 2.00 18.86
CA ASP A 58 19.38 2.68 19.81
C ASP A 58 20.23 1.70 20.63
N GLU A 59 21.11 2.23 21.49
CA GLU A 59 21.96 1.44 22.38
C GLU A 59 21.20 0.62 23.44
N THR A 60 19.89 0.83 23.58
CA THR A 60 19.02 0.10 24.53
C THR A 60 18.23 -1.03 23.86
N ASP A 61 18.56 -1.37 22.61
CA ASP A 61 17.82 -2.30 21.75
C ASP A 61 16.37 -1.84 21.48
N THR A 62 16.07 -0.54 21.63
CA THR A 62 14.78 0.03 21.26
C THR A 62 14.81 0.38 19.78
N PHE A 63 13.86 -0.16 19.01
CA PHE A 63 13.71 0.17 17.60
C PHE A 63 12.64 1.25 17.39
N SER A 64 12.85 2.13 16.41
CA SER A 64 11.86 3.08 15.94
C SER A 64 11.71 3.00 14.42
N VAL A 65 10.52 3.29 13.91
CA VAL A 65 10.23 3.31 12.48
C VAL A 65 9.57 4.64 12.14
N THR A 66 10.19 5.38 11.24
CA THR A 66 9.64 6.61 10.65
C THR A 66 9.32 6.36 9.19
N VAL A 67 8.11 6.73 8.78
CA VAL A 67 7.65 6.59 7.38
C VAL A 67 7.38 7.97 6.83
N GLU A 68 8.21 8.43 5.92
CA GLU A 68 8.01 9.67 5.18
C GLU A 68 7.09 9.41 4.01
N ARG A 69 6.16 10.33 3.77
CA ARG A 69 5.12 10.16 2.75
C ARG A 69 5.02 11.44 1.93
N PRO A 70 4.75 11.33 0.63
CA PRO A 70 4.54 12.51 -0.19
C PRO A 70 3.33 13.29 0.35
N PRO A 71 3.33 14.63 0.25
CA PRO A 71 2.17 15.42 0.63
C PRO A 71 0.97 14.97 -0.21
N LYS A 72 -0.03 14.36 0.45
CA LYS A 72 -1.25 13.91 -0.21
C LYS A 72 -1.90 15.09 -0.93
N ARG A 73 -2.18 14.92 -2.23
CA ARG A 73 -2.96 15.89 -2.99
C ARG A 73 -4.36 16.00 -2.36
N ALA A 74 -4.97 17.18 -2.43
CA ALA A 74 -6.18 17.52 -1.65
C ALA A 74 -7.38 16.57 -1.91
N ASP A 75 -7.43 15.99 -3.10
CA ASP A 75 -8.38 14.96 -3.54
C ASP A 75 -8.27 13.65 -2.76
N GLU A 76 -7.05 13.16 -2.48
CA GLU A 76 -6.85 11.94 -1.67
C GLU A 76 -7.20 12.15 -0.19
N ARG A 77 -7.05 13.38 0.31
CA ARG A 77 -7.41 13.72 1.68
C ARG A 77 -8.93 13.67 1.89
N LEU A 78 -9.69 14.13 0.90
CA LEU A 78 -11.15 14.04 0.87
C LEU A 78 -11.61 12.57 0.78
N ALA A 79 -11.04 11.77 -0.13
CA ALA A 79 -11.42 10.36 -0.26
C ALA A 79 -11.26 9.57 1.05
N ASN A 80 -10.18 9.81 1.81
CA ASN A 80 -9.97 9.20 3.13
C ASN A 80 -10.98 9.67 4.18
N LEU A 81 -11.43 10.94 4.12
CA LEU A 81 -12.47 11.47 5.03
C LEU A 81 -13.85 10.86 4.72
N TRP A 82 -14.17 10.67 3.45
CA TRP A 82 -15.43 10.03 3.03
C TRP A 82 -15.45 8.54 3.34
N SER A 83 -14.32 7.83 3.21
CA SER A 83 -14.22 6.42 3.59
C SER A 83 -14.48 6.21 5.10
N LYS A 84 -13.99 7.11 5.95
CA LYS A 84 -14.24 7.04 7.41
C LYS A 84 -15.69 7.31 7.80
N MET A 85 -16.44 8.09 7.02
CA MET A 85 -17.87 8.34 7.26
C MET A 85 -18.77 7.21 6.72
N GLY A 86 -18.31 6.45 5.73
CA GLY A 86 -19.07 5.33 5.16
C GLY A 86 -19.09 4.06 6.02
N ASP A 87 -18.08 3.88 6.88
CA ASP A 87 -17.97 2.73 7.79
C ASP A 87 -18.81 2.89 9.09
N GLU A 88 -19.49 4.03 9.28
CA GLU A 88 -20.36 4.31 10.45
C GLU A 88 -21.87 4.18 10.15
N LEU A 89 -22.28 3.48 9.08
CA LEU A 89 -23.69 3.23 8.74
C LEU A 89 -24.08 1.75 8.77
#